data_AF-A0A7C6NQX7-F1
#
_entry.id   AF-A0A7C6NQX7-F1
#
_cell.length_a   1.000
_cell.length_b   1.000
_cell.length_c   1.000
_cell.angle_alpha   90.00
_cell.angle_beta   90.00
_cell.angle_gamma   90.00
#
_symmetry.space_group_name_H-M   'P 1'
#
loop_
_entity.id
_entity.type
_entity.pdbx_description
1 polymer ?
#
loop_
_entity_poly.entity_id
_entity_poly.type
_entity_poly.pdbx_seq_one_letter_code
_entity_poly.pdbx_strand_id
1 'polypeptide(L)'
;MRTAIYFSPILLFALLITSCTGKQRGGSGDGNNKQAAELTFDSIKLQEVNKLEAVEEPQPVNYNDFPVAYVKNGALHLFNPETDTIVPFSEETDSVFNCVYSDRDAMFYYTVSRQGILVMKKVDLSAIPVQPALLFNLNKATEKFFTETYGEKAKLSFVNNNLVLQNDFIWDYYDFTNFLNYSLENGTLETINYRQFEERYKYHPVSGEEPKRGYHSVYEKAKQLDLQPDDYMDDDFEIEFDFTGASADGSKVVFAIILGFGDLPHGPYCVANADGTMMQLLENTDLGSAFKPLWCNNNAVFLRSYDSETEKREWGEGKWIIELCYTRADDNAIMPIDRDVDYYAVRKIHPMQ
;
A
#
# COMPACT_ATOMS: atom_id res chain seq x y z
N MET A 1 36.57 -5.43 24.59
CA MET A 1 36.12 -4.97 25.93
C MET A 1 35.61 -3.55 25.84
N ARG A 2 34.29 -3.35 25.97
CA ARG A 2 33.60 -2.21 26.60
C ARG A 2 32.11 -2.40 26.37
N THR A 3 31.46 -3.03 27.33
CA THR A 3 30.02 -3.28 27.37
C THR A 3 29.30 -2.00 27.79
N ALA A 4 28.28 -1.59 27.02
CA ALA A 4 27.29 -0.61 27.45
C ALA A 4 25.97 -1.35 27.67
N ILE A 5 25.50 -1.38 28.92
CA ILE A 5 24.23 -1.99 29.32
C ILE A 5 23.26 -0.84 29.55
N TYR A 6 22.17 -0.77 28.78
CA TYR A 6 21.07 0.15 29.05
C TYR A 6 19.88 -0.62 29.63
N PHE A 7 19.54 -0.30 30.88
CA PHE A 7 18.39 -0.83 31.58
C PHE A 7 17.11 -0.13 31.11
N SER A 8 16.08 -0.93 30.81
CA SER A 8 14.72 -0.44 30.59
C SER A 8 13.94 -0.38 31.92
N PRO A 9 13.28 0.75 32.26
CA PRO A 9 12.32 0.79 33.36
C PRO A 9 10.91 0.42 32.86
N ILE A 10 10.47 -0.77 33.24
CA ILE A 10 9.08 -1.21 33.15
C ILE A 10 8.19 -0.24 33.96
N LEU A 11 7.14 0.31 33.35
CA LEU A 11 6.07 0.99 34.08
C LEU A 11 4.76 0.18 34.01
N LEU A 12 4.50 -0.61 35.05
CA LEU A 12 3.15 -1.08 35.34
C LEU A 12 2.28 0.11 35.76
N PHE A 13 1.07 0.21 35.23
CA PHE A 13 -0.03 0.86 35.93
C PHE A 13 -1.26 -0.03 35.93
N ALA A 14 -1.68 -0.44 37.13
CA ALA A 14 -2.87 -1.24 37.37
C ALA A 14 -4.07 -0.33 37.70
N LEU A 15 -5.28 -0.87 37.52
CA LEU A 15 -6.55 -0.17 37.79
C LEU A 15 -6.66 0.32 39.24
N LEU A 16 -7.33 1.45 39.41
CA LEU A 16 -8.23 1.66 40.56
C LEU A 16 -9.58 2.19 40.08
N ILE A 17 -10.61 1.39 40.30
CA ILE A 17 -12.02 1.82 40.28
C ILE A 17 -12.38 2.22 41.71
N THR A 18 -13.00 3.38 41.91
CA THR A 18 -14.01 3.55 42.97
C THR A 18 -14.97 4.68 42.66
N SER A 19 -16.26 4.38 42.81
CA SER A 19 -17.36 5.34 42.80
C SER A 19 -17.42 6.12 44.12
N CYS A 20 -18.00 7.31 44.07
CA CYS A 20 -18.65 7.89 45.25
C CYS A 20 -19.85 8.76 44.83
N THR A 21 -21.00 8.47 45.43
CA THR A 21 -22.29 9.11 45.14
C THR A 21 -22.55 10.30 46.08
N GLY A 22 -23.13 11.36 45.50
CA GLY A 22 -24.19 12.20 46.08
C GLY A 22 -24.02 12.88 47.45
N LYS A 23 -24.19 14.21 47.46
CA LYS A 23 -24.98 14.86 48.53
C LYS A 23 -25.65 16.15 48.08
N GLN A 24 -26.95 16.26 48.35
CA GLN A 24 -27.72 17.49 48.16
C GLN A 24 -27.35 18.55 49.20
N ARG A 25 -27.55 19.83 48.84
CA ARG A 25 -27.85 20.91 49.79
C ARG A 25 -28.78 21.90 49.08
N GLY A 26 -29.85 22.35 49.75
CA GLY A 26 -30.86 23.22 49.15
C GLY A 26 -31.27 24.37 50.08
N GLY A 27 -32.16 25.24 49.56
CA GLY A 27 -32.70 26.45 50.21
C GLY A 27 -31.97 27.74 49.78
N SER A 28 -32.64 28.90 49.61
CA SER A 28 -34.07 29.21 49.78
C SER A 28 -34.43 30.59 49.17
N GLY A 29 -35.72 30.78 48.78
CA GLY A 29 -36.36 32.08 48.43
C GLY A 29 -36.01 32.64 47.03
N ASP A 30 -36.90 33.29 46.26
CA ASP A 30 -38.33 33.62 46.36
C ASP A 30 -38.85 34.00 44.95
N GLY A 31 -40.15 34.20 44.64
CA GLY A 31 -41.39 34.07 45.41
C GLY A 31 -42.57 34.81 44.74
N ASN A 32 -43.75 34.18 44.62
CA ASN A 32 -44.98 34.62 43.90
C ASN A 32 -44.83 34.73 42.35
N ASN A 33 -45.76 34.21 41.52
CA ASN A 33 -47.20 34.50 41.60
C ASN A 33 -48.09 33.45 40.89
N LYS A 34 -49.41 33.53 41.12
CA LYS A 34 -50.42 32.58 40.62
C LYS A 34 -50.81 32.84 39.16
N GLN A 35 -50.98 31.78 38.36
CA GLN A 35 -52.30 31.46 37.76
C GLN A 35 -52.34 30.02 37.24
N ALA A 36 -53.42 29.30 37.55
CA ALA A 36 -53.68 27.99 37.01
C ALA A 36 -54.43 28.13 35.67
N ALA A 37 -54.02 27.34 34.69
CA ALA A 37 -54.80 27.05 33.50
C ALA A 37 -54.88 25.53 33.36
N GLU A 38 -56.07 24.96 33.60
CA GLU A 38 -56.37 23.60 33.17
C GLU A 38 -56.37 23.58 31.64
N LEU A 39 -55.57 22.71 31.04
CA LEU A 39 -55.76 22.30 29.65
C LEU A 39 -55.80 20.77 29.61
N THR A 40 -56.93 20.27 29.14
CA THR A 40 -57.30 18.85 29.12
C THR A 40 -56.45 18.06 28.13
N PHE A 41 -56.09 16.84 28.52
CA PHE A 41 -55.43 15.88 27.64
C PHE A 41 -56.40 15.35 26.58
N ASP A 42 -56.25 15.80 25.34
CA ASP A 42 -56.88 15.16 24.18
C ASP A 42 -55.83 14.62 23.19
N SER A 43 -55.76 13.29 23.12
CA SER A 43 -55.36 12.51 21.94
C SER A 43 -54.00 12.80 21.25
N ILE A 44 -52.89 12.53 21.94
CA ILE A 44 -51.66 12.15 21.20
C ILE A 44 -51.84 10.70 20.72
N LYS A 45 -52.08 10.52 19.42
CA LYS A 45 -51.97 9.19 18.79
C LYS A 45 -50.50 8.77 18.77
N LEU A 46 -50.14 7.85 19.65
CA LEU A 46 -48.92 7.04 19.49
C LEU A 46 -49.06 6.21 18.21
N GLN A 47 -48.38 6.61 17.14
CA GLN A 47 -48.05 5.68 16.07
C GLN A 47 -46.90 4.81 16.57
N GLU A 48 -47.17 3.52 16.75
CA GLU A 48 -46.11 2.51 16.84
C GLU A 48 -45.36 2.47 15.50
N VAL A 49 -44.19 3.09 15.44
CA VAL A 49 -43.22 2.84 14.37
C VAL A 49 -42.22 1.80 14.85
N ASN A 50 -42.73 0.61 15.18
CA ASN A 50 -41.90 -0.59 15.37
C ASN A 50 -41.48 -1.11 13.98
N LYS A 51 -40.58 -0.38 13.33
CA LYS A 51 -39.72 -0.93 12.29
C LYS A 51 -38.36 -1.22 12.92
N LEU A 52 -38.26 -2.39 13.55
CA LEU A 52 -36.98 -3.05 13.72
C LEU A 52 -36.49 -3.36 12.30
N GLU A 53 -35.59 -2.55 11.79
CA GLU A 53 -34.81 -2.91 10.61
C GLU A 53 -34.03 -4.16 10.97
N ALA A 54 -34.25 -5.24 10.21
CA ALA A 54 -33.44 -6.43 10.35
C ALA A 54 -32.01 -6.03 10.02
N VAL A 55 -31.09 -6.26 10.97
CA VAL A 55 -29.66 -6.21 10.67
C VAL A 55 -29.41 -7.35 9.69
N GLU A 56 -29.31 -7.03 8.40
CA GLU A 56 -28.86 -8.00 7.41
C GLU A 56 -27.47 -8.47 7.84
N GLU A 57 -27.31 -9.79 8.00
CA GLU A 57 -26.00 -10.35 8.26
C GLU A 57 -25.08 -9.96 7.10
N PRO A 58 -23.87 -9.44 7.37
CA PRO A 58 -22.98 -8.93 6.34
C PRO A 58 -22.71 -10.04 5.33
N GLN A 59 -23.08 -9.80 4.07
CA GLN A 59 -22.86 -10.76 3.00
C GLN A 59 -21.35 -11.04 2.88
N PRO A 60 -20.93 -12.30 2.71
CA PRO A 60 -19.52 -12.63 2.59
C PRO A 60 -18.91 -11.91 1.39
N VAL A 61 -17.82 -11.17 1.63
CA VAL A 61 -17.11 -10.42 0.60
C VAL A 61 -16.39 -11.39 -0.33
N ASN A 62 -16.68 -11.33 -1.63
CA ASN A 62 -15.89 -12.03 -2.64
C ASN A 62 -14.60 -11.24 -2.90
N TYR A 63 -13.57 -11.48 -2.08
CA TYR A 63 -12.27 -10.82 -2.25
C TYR A 63 -11.60 -11.10 -3.59
N ASN A 64 -12.04 -12.13 -4.33
CA ASN A 64 -11.55 -12.39 -5.69
C ASN A 64 -11.92 -11.28 -6.70
N ASP A 65 -12.88 -10.41 -6.40
CA ASP A 65 -13.28 -9.30 -7.26
C ASP A 65 -12.40 -8.05 -7.09
N PHE A 66 -11.39 -8.10 -6.22
CA PHE A 66 -10.53 -6.96 -5.90
C PHE A 66 -9.09 -7.22 -6.39
N PRO A 67 -8.68 -6.62 -7.53
CA PRO A 67 -7.37 -6.85 -8.15
C PRO A 67 -6.22 -6.05 -7.51
N VAL A 68 -6.51 -5.07 -6.64
CA VAL A 68 -5.50 -4.30 -5.90
C VAL A 68 -5.58 -4.67 -4.42
N ALA A 69 -4.44 -4.91 -3.80
CA ALA A 69 -4.31 -5.10 -2.35
C ALA A 69 -3.28 -4.11 -1.81
N TYR A 70 -3.53 -3.52 -0.65
CA TYR A 70 -2.60 -2.57 -0.03
C TYR A 70 -2.58 -2.68 1.50
N VAL A 71 -1.47 -2.26 2.09
CA VAL A 71 -1.21 -2.33 3.53
C VAL A 71 -1.11 -0.93 4.09
N LYS A 72 -1.89 -0.64 5.12
CA LYS A 72 -1.92 0.65 5.83
C LYS A 72 -1.92 0.40 7.32
N ASN A 73 -0.92 0.92 8.04
CA ASN A 73 -0.77 0.72 9.50
C ASN A 73 -0.83 -0.77 9.92
N GLY A 74 -0.35 -1.68 9.06
CA GLY A 74 -0.41 -3.12 9.27
C GLY A 74 -1.77 -3.79 8.99
N ALA A 75 -2.83 -3.04 8.65
CA ALA A 75 -4.07 -3.62 8.16
C ALA A 75 -3.99 -3.87 6.64
N LEU A 76 -4.55 -4.99 6.17
CA LEU A 76 -4.69 -5.28 4.74
C LEU A 76 -6.05 -4.81 4.24
N HIS A 77 -6.05 -4.10 3.12
CA HIS A 77 -7.24 -3.62 2.42
C HIS A 77 -7.18 -4.07 0.97
N LEU A 78 -8.33 -4.30 0.35
CA LEU A 78 -8.44 -4.62 -1.07
C LEU A 78 -9.30 -3.58 -1.77
N PHE A 79 -8.94 -3.25 -3.00
CA PHE A 79 -9.56 -2.20 -3.81
C PHE A 79 -9.90 -2.72 -5.22
N ASN A 80 -11.05 -2.31 -5.73
CA ASN A 80 -11.46 -2.52 -7.10
C ASN A 80 -11.64 -1.15 -7.82
N PRO A 81 -10.78 -0.82 -8.81
CA PRO A 81 -10.86 0.45 -9.55
C PRO A 81 -12.06 0.54 -10.51
N GLU A 82 -12.72 -0.57 -10.85
CA GLU A 82 -13.91 -0.59 -11.72
C GLU A 82 -15.19 -0.21 -10.96
N THR A 83 -15.24 -0.49 -9.66
CA THR A 83 -16.37 -0.15 -8.77
C THR A 83 -16.04 0.93 -7.74
N ASP A 84 -14.81 1.47 -7.77
CA ASP A 84 -14.26 2.43 -6.80
C ASP A 84 -14.51 2.02 -5.34
N THR A 85 -14.35 0.72 -5.06
CA THR A 85 -14.75 0.10 -3.77
C THR A 85 -13.54 -0.41 -3.01
N ILE A 86 -13.44 -0.03 -1.74
CA ILE A 86 -12.44 -0.52 -0.77
C ILE A 86 -13.11 -1.45 0.24
N VAL A 87 -12.49 -2.59 0.54
CA VAL A 87 -12.91 -3.52 1.60
C VAL A 87 -11.73 -3.88 2.51
N PRO A 88 -11.89 -3.88 3.85
CA PRO A 88 -10.87 -4.36 4.76
C PRO A 88 -10.83 -5.89 4.79
N PHE A 89 -9.64 -6.48 4.84
CA PHE A 89 -9.46 -7.92 5.02
C PHE A 89 -9.52 -8.28 6.51
N SER A 90 -10.73 -8.51 7.02
CA SER A 90 -10.99 -8.68 8.45
C SER A 90 -10.51 -10.02 9.06
N GLU A 91 -10.21 -10.99 8.19
CA GLU A 91 -9.79 -12.34 8.54
C GLU A 91 -8.33 -12.42 9.02
N GLU A 92 -7.55 -11.36 8.83
CA GLU A 92 -6.23 -11.19 9.43
C GLU A 92 -6.25 -10.20 10.58
N THR A 93 -5.70 -10.60 11.72
CA THR A 93 -5.61 -9.74 12.92
C THR A 93 -4.17 -9.37 13.30
N ASP A 94 -3.17 -10.03 12.71
CA ASP A 94 -1.76 -9.65 12.87
C ASP A 94 -1.40 -8.50 11.92
N SER A 95 -0.36 -7.73 12.27
CA SER A 95 0.16 -6.67 11.40
C SER A 95 0.74 -7.26 10.12
N VAL A 96 0.06 -7.05 8.99
CA VAL A 96 0.51 -7.42 7.65
C VAL A 96 1.69 -6.56 7.26
N PHE A 97 2.72 -7.20 6.73
CA PHE A 97 3.96 -6.56 6.32
C PHE A 97 3.95 -6.31 4.81
N ASN A 98 3.91 -7.38 4.00
CA ASN A 98 3.83 -7.32 2.55
C ASN A 98 2.92 -8.40 1.98
N CYS A 99 2.56 -8.30 0.70
CA CYS A 99 1.65 -9.23 0.03
C CYS A 99 1.93 -9.39 -1.47
N VAL A 100 1.35 -10.44 -2.07
CA VAL A 100 1.38 -10.70 -3.51
C VAL A 100 0.23 -11.61 -3.94
N TYR A 101 -0.33 -11.37 -5.12
CA TYR A 101 -1.25 -12.30 -5.79
C TYR A 101 -0.48 -13.41 -6.52
N SER A 102 -1.04 -14.61 -6.57
CA SER A 102 -0.72 -15.60 -7.60
C SER A 102 -1.06 -15.06 -8.99
N ASP A 103 -0.32 -15.48 -10.02
CA ASP A 103 -0.60 -15.17 -11.42
C ASP A 103 -1.32 -16.33 -12.17
N ARG A 104 -1.75 -17.37 -11.45
CA ARG A 104 -2.36 -18.60 -12.02
C ARG A 104 -3.71 -18.99 -11.44
N ASP A 105 -4.02 -18.53 -10.23
CA ASP A 105 -5.17 -18.96 -9.44
C ASP A 105 -5.57 -17.84 -8.45
N ALA A 106 -6.65 -18.05 -7.68
CA ALA A 106 -7.14 -17.08 -6.69
C ALA A 106 -6.31 -17.05 -5.38
N MET A 107 -5.13 -17.70 -5.35
CA MET A 107 -4.28 -17.68 -4.15
C MET A 107 -3.64 -16.31 -3.95
N PHE A 108 -3.62 -15.89 -2.69
CA PHE A 108 -2.96 -14.69 -2.22
C PHE A 108 -1.99 -15.07 -1.09
N TYR A 109 -0.80 -14.48 -1.13
CA TYR A 109 0.29 -14.78 -0.22
C TYR A 109 0.78 -13.49 0.42
N TYR A 110 1.07 -13.55 1.71
CA TYR A 110 1.44 -12.35 2.46
C TYR A 110 2.21 -12.72 3.72
N THR A 111 3.00 -11.78 4.23
CA THR A 111 3.68 -11.95 5.51
C THR A 111 3.03 -11.09 6.60
N VAL A 112 3.04 -11.60 7.82
CA VAL A 112 2.65 -10.86 9.03
C VAL A 112 3.83 -10.78 10.00
N SER A 113 3.97 -9.66 10.72
CA SER A 113 4.95 -9.55 11.80
C SER A 113 4.33 -10.00 13.12
N ARG A 114 4.93 -11.02 13.73
CA ARG A 114 4.56 -11.53 15.06
C ARG A 114 5.79 -11.42 15.95
N GLN A 115 5.72 -10.58 16.99
CA GLN A 115 6.82 -10.36 17.95
C GLN A 115 8.15 -9.97 17.27
N GLY A 116 8.07 -9.19 16.17
CA GLY A 116 9.23 -8.78 15.37
C GLY A 116 9.78 -9.85 14.42
N ILE A 117 9.10 -10.98 14.23
CA ILE A 117 9.49 -12.04 13.29
C ILE A 117 8.43 -12.13 12.18
N LEU A 118 8.87 -12.23 10.93
CA LEU A 118 7.94 -12.43 9.81
C LEU A 118 7.47 -13.88 9.69
N VAL A 119 6.19 -14.06 9.40
CA VAL A 119 5.53 -15.34 9.18
C VAL A 119 4.77 -15.30 7.86
N MET A 120 5.00 -16.28 6.98
CA MET A 120 4.33 -16.39 5.69
C MET A 120 2.97 -17.07 5.86
N LYS A 121 1.92 -16.42 5.36
CA LYS A 121 0.55 -16.93 5.28
C LYS A 121 0.10 -16.99 3.83
N LYS A 122 -0.92 -17.81 3.59
CA LYS A 122 -1.60 -17.94 2.30
C LYS A 122 -3.09 -17.97 2.51
N VAL A 123 -3.84 -17.60 1.48
CA VAL A 123 -5.30 -17.62 1.51
C VAL A 123 -5.86 -17.75 0.09
N ASP A 124 -6.96 -18.48 -0.07
CA ASP A 124 -7.71 -18.53 -1.32
C ASP A 124 -8.80 -17.45 -1.28
N LEU A 125 -8.71 -16.46 -2.16
CA LEU A 125 -9.66 -15.33 -2.20
C LEU A 125 -11.01 -15.68 -2.87
N SER A 126 -11.11 -16.85 -3.51
CA SER A 126 -12.36 -17.37 -4.10
C SER A 126 -13.19 -18.23 -3.13
N ALA A 127 -12.63 -18.60 -1.99
CA ALA A 127 -13.31 -19.39 -0.97
C ALA A 127 -14.34 -18.54 -0.19
N ILE A 128 -15.48 -19.14 0.17
CA ILE A 128 -16.49 -18.49 1.03
C ILE A 128 -16.89 -19.46 2.15
N PRO A 129 -16.61 -19.15 3.43
CA PRO A 129 -15.80 -18.02 3.91
C PRO A 129 -14.31 -18.21 3.58
N VAL A 130 -13.61 -17.09 3.45
CA VAL A 130 -12.15 -17.07 3.30
C VAL A 130 -11.46 -17.52 4.61
N GLN A 131 -10.39 -18.31 4.51
CA GLN A 131 -9.65 -18.81 5.68
C GLN A 131 -8.12 -18.68 5.51
N PRO A 132 -7.48 -17.71 6.18
CA PRO A 132 -6.02 -17.60 6.26
C PRO A 132 -5.33 -18.82 6.86
N ALA A 133 -4.36 -19.37 6.14
CA ALA A 133 -3.53 -20.49 6.56
C ALA A 133 -2.06 -20.09 6.76
N LEU A 134 -1.43 -20.63 7.80
CA LEU A 134 0.03 -20.58 7.95
C LEU A 134 0.70 -21.39 6.83
N LEU A 135 1.74 -20.81 6.21
CA LEU A 135 2.59 -21.52 5.26
C LEU A 135 3.92 -21.94 5.92
N PHE A 136 4.68 -20.98 6.47
CA PHE A 136 5.88 -21.23 7.28
C PHE A 136 6.28 -19.98 8.09
N ASN A 137 7.13 -20.16 9.11
CA ASN A 137 7.79 -19.07 9.82
C ASN A 137 9.15 -18.79 9.16
N LEU A 138 9.48 -17.53 8.85
CA LEU A 138 10.76 -17.18 8.24
C LEU A 138 11.92 -17.25 9.24
N ASN A 139 11.63 -17.21 10.54
CA ASN A 139 12.61 -17.16 11.64
C ASN A 139 13.67 -16.04 11.46
N LYS A 140 13.30 -14.97 10.77
CA LYS A 140 14.10 -13.77 10.52
C LYS A 140 13.37 -12.54 11.05
N ALA A 141 14.14 -11.64 11.64
CA ALA A 141 13.62 -10.45 12.28
C ALA A 141 13.17 -9.40 11.24
N THR A 142 12.08 -8.69 11.52
CA THR A 142 11.38 -7.83 10.56
C THR A 142 12.26 -6.68 10.05
N GLU A 143 13.21 -6.19 10.83
CA GLU A 143 14.16 -5.15 10.43
C GLU A 143 15.06 -5.55 9.24
N LYS A 144 15.22 -6.84 8.94
CA LYS A 144 16.00 -7.33 7.79
C LYS A 144 15.28 -7.24 6.44
N PHE A 145 14.08 -6.69 6.44
CA PHE A 145 13.17 -6.58 5.30
C PHE A 145 12.76 -5.13 5.03
N PHE A 146 13.55 -4.14 5.47
CA PHE A 146 13.38 -2.75 5.07
C PHE A 146 14.57 -2.28 4.22
N THR A 147 14.33 -1.37 3.27
CA THR A 147 15.41 -0.63 2.60
C THR A 147 16.04 0.35 3.58
N GLU A 148 17.36 0.52 3.53
CA GLU A 148 18.04 1.52 4.39
C GLU A 148 18.06 2.92 3.74
N THR A 149 17.58 3.05 2.49
CA THR A 149 17.39 4.32 1.77
C THR A 149 16.11 5.04 2.17
N TYR A 150 14.95 4.45 1.84
CA TYR A 150 13.62 5.06 2.02
C TYR A 150 12.80 4.43 3.16
N GLY A 151 13.31 3.40 3.85
CA GLY A 151 12.58 2.68 4.90
C GLY A 151 11.41 1.83 4.34
N GLU A 152 11.47 1.45 3.07
CA GLU A 152 10.42 0.74 2.35
C GLU A 152 10.42 -0.75 2.68
N LYS A 153 9.24 -1.38 2.73
CA LYS A 153 9.10 -2.81 3.00
C LYS A 153 9.54 -3.64 1.78
N ALA A 154 10.39 -4.65 2.03
CA ALA A 154 10.90 -5.59 1.04
C ALA A 154 9.78 -6.22 0.19
N LYS A 155 10.02 -6.34 -1.11
CA LYS A 155 9.05 -6.85 -2.06
C LYS A 155 8.85 -8.35 -1.92
N LEU A 156 7.60 -8.77 -1.78
CA LEU A 156 7.19 -10.16 -1.99
C LEU A 156 6.76 -10.33 -3.44
N SER A 157 7.38 -11.26 -4.15
CA SER A 157 7.12 -11.57 -5.55
C SER A 157 6.65 -13.00 -5.73
N PHE A 158 5.68 -13.20 -6.63
CA PHE A 158 5.29 -14.52 -7.14
C PHE A 158 5.91 -14.70 -8.52
N VAL A 159 6.75 -15.74 -8.68
CA VAL A 159 7.43 -16.03 -9.96
C VAL A 159 7.63 -17.53 -10.11
N ASN A 160 7.21 -18.12 -11.24
CA ASN A 160 7.42 -19.54 -11.58
C ASN A 160 7.09 -20.51 -10.42
N ASN A 161 5.90 -20.40 -9.81
CA ASN A 161 5.48 -21.24 -8.66
C ASN A 161 6.34 -21.09 -7.38
N ASN A 162 7.12 -20.01 -7.26
CA ASN A 162 7.90 -19.69 -6.08
C ASN A 162 7.44 -18.35 -5.48
N LEU A 163 7.53 -18.25 -4.15
CA LEU A 163 7.47 -16.99 -3.42
C LEU A 163 8.90 -16.52 -3.20
N VAL A 164 9.22 -15.32 -3.66
CA VAL A 164 10.54 -14.70 -3.54
C VAL A 164 10.41 -13.43 -2.71
N LEU A 165 11.08 -13.37 -1.56
CA LEU A 165 11.12 -12.20 -0.69
C LEU A 165 12.54 -11.66 -0.59
N GLN A 166 12.74 -10.41 -0.98
CA GLN A 166 14.00 -9.67 -0.78
C GLN A 166 14.41 -9.65 0.70
N ASN A 167 15.72 -9.78 1.00
CA ASN A 167 16.25 -9.67 2.35
C ASN A 167 17.72 -9.22 2.37
N ASP A 168 18.17 -8.67 3.51
CA ASP A 168 19.55 -8.24 3.76
C ASP A 168 20.06 -7.20 2.73
N PHE A 169 19.62 -5.94 2.93
CA PHE A 169 19.99 -4.74 2.17
C PHE A 169 21.51 -4.49 2.22
N ILE A 170 22.09 -3.97 1.12
CA ILE A 170 23.51 -3.58 1.04
C ILE A 170 23.66 -2.21 0.37
N TRP A 171 24.28 -1.28 1.09
CA TRP A 171 24.57 0.09 0.63
C TRP A 171 25.37 0.17 -0.67
N ASP A 172 26.38 -0.69 -0.88
CA ASP A 172 27.18 -0.73 -2.12
C ASP A 172 26.35 -0.95 -3.40
N TYR A 173 25.09 -1.39 -3.28
CA TYR A 173 24.15 -1.62 -4.38
C TYR A 173 22.84 -0.84 -4.22
N TYR A 174 22.64 -0.14 -3.10
CA TYR A 174 21.38 0.49 -2.68
C TYR A 174 20.13 -0.41 -2.78
N ASP A 175 20.29 -1.74 -2.69
CA ASP A 175 19.21 -2.74 -2.83
C ASP A 175 19.48 -4.00 -1.97
N PHE A 176 18.49 -4.88 -1.89
CA PHE A 176 18.58 -6.21 -1.32
C PHE A 176 19.35 -7.17 -2.23
N THR A 177 20.45 -7.72 -1.73
CA THR A 177 21.32 -8.64 -2.50
C THR A 177 20.99 -10.11 -2.31
N ASN A 178 20.13 -10.43 -1.33
CA ASN A 178 19.67 -11.78 -1.04
C ASN A 178 18.14 -11.88 -1.14
N PHE A 179 17.68 -13.11 -1.40
CA PHE A 179 16.28 -13.44 -1.57
C PHE A 179 15.98 -14.74 -0.84
N LEU A 180 14.91 -14.75 -0.05
CA LEU A 180 14.29 -15.96 0.48
C LEU A 180 13.41 -16.56 -0.61
N ASN A 181 13.81 -17.71 -1.12
CA ASN A 181 13.08 -18.42 -2.16
C ASN A 181 12.34 -19.62 -1.57
N TYR A 182 11.01 -19.59 -1.63
CA TYR A 182 10.15 -20.70 -1.22
C TYR A 182 9.43 -21.32 -2.42
N SER A 183 9.71 -22.59 -2.69
CA SER A 183 9.02 -23.34 -3.74
C SER A 183 7.69 -23.90 -3.22
N LEU A 184 6.59 -23.55 -3.90
CA LEU A 184 5.26 -24.08 -3.58
C LEU A 184 5.07 -25.53 -4.05
N GLU A 185 5.96 -26.05 -4.91
CA GLU A 185 5.90 -27.42 -5.44
C GLU A 185 6.33 -28.47 -4.41
N ASN A 186 7.42 -28.19 -3.69
CA ASN A 186 8.06 -29.14 -2.77
C ASN A 186 8.18 -28.62 -1.32
N GLY A 187 7.77 -27.37 -1.06
CA GLY A 187 7.80 -26.74 0.26
C GLY A 187 9.20 -26.37 0.77
N THR A 188 10.22 -26.33 -0.08
CA THR A 188 11.59 -25.98 0.36
C THR A 188 11.81 -24.47 0.40
N LEU A 189 12.33 -23.98 1.53
CA LEU A 189 12.86 -22.62 1.68
C LEU A 189 14.39 -22.65 1.55
N GLU A 190 14.94 -21.76 0.73
CA GLU A 190 16.37 -21.49 0.65
C GLU A 190 16.66 -19.98 0.59
N THR A 191 17.92 -19.58 0.78
CA THR A 191 18.38 -18.22 0.52
C THR A 191 19.27 -18.24 -0.72
N ILE A 192 18.94 -17.42 -1.71
CA ILE A 192 19.71 -17.23 -2.94
C ILE A 192 20.19 -15.78 -3.01
N ASN A 193 21.34 -15.55 -3.64
CA ASN A 193 21.81 -14.20 -3.94
C ASN A 193 21.23 -13.67 -5.26
N TYR A 194 21.42 -12.38 -5.51
CA TYR A 194 20.96 -11.69 -6.72
C TYR A 194 21.33 -12.41 -8.03
N ARG A 195 22.59 -12.84 -8.18
CA ARG A 195 23.03 -13.57 -9.38
C ARG A 195 22.29 -14.90 -9.57
N GLN A 196 22.07 -15.66 -8.49
CA GLN A 196 21.30 -16.91 -8.54
C GLN A 196 19.81 -16.65 -8.87
N PHE A 197 19.26 -15.52 -8.41
CA PHE A 197 17.92 -15.07 -8.76
C PHE A 197 17.80 -14.74 -10.25
N GLU A 198 18.72 -13.93 -10.82
CA GLU A 198 18.77 -13.66 -12.26
C GLU A 198 18.94 -14.96 -13.09
N GLU A 199 19.93 -15.79 -12.75
CA GLU A 199 20.22 -17.04 -13.46
C GLU A 199 19.01 -17.99 -13.48
N ARG A 200 18.20 -18.01 -12.42
CA ARG A 200 17.01 -18.87 -12.28
C ARG A 200 15.76 -18.31 -12.94
N TYR A 201 15.43 -17.05 -12.65
CA TYR A 201 14.16 -16.43 -13.08
C TYR A 201 14.24 -15.71 -14.42
N LYS A 202 15.45 -15.58 -14.99
CA LYS A 202 15.72 -14.76 -16.18
C LYS A 202 15.29 -13.30 -15.99
N TYR A 203 15.32 -12.87 -14.73
CA TYR A 203 15.20 -11.47 -14.39
C TYR A 203 16.46 -10.77 -14.87
N HIS A 204 16.28 -9.80 -15.75
CA HIS A 204 17.28 -8.78 -16.03
C HIS A 204 16.62 -7.46 -15.62
N PRO A 205 17.26 -6.65 -14.74
CA PRO A 205 16.69 -5.38 -14.29
C PRO A 205 16.55 -4.40 -15.45
N VAL A 206 17.41 -4.54 -16.46
CA VAL A 206 17.26 -3.93 -17.78
C VAL A 206 16.40 -4.85 -18.63
N SER A 207 15.15 -4.48 -18.89
CA SER A 207 14.37 -5.09 -19.95
C SER A 207 14.92 -4.65 -21.31
N GLY A 208 16.01 -5.28 -21.74
CA GLY A 208 16.63 -5.08 -23.06
C GLY A 208 15.77 -5.57 -24.24
N GLU A 209 14.52 -5.95 -24.00
CA GLU A 209 13.51 -5.93 -25.06
C GLU A 209 13.17 -4.46 -25.35
N GLU A 210 13.83 -3.89 -26.37
CA GLU A 210 13.31 -2.67 -27.03
C GLU A 210 11.81 -2.86 -27.25
N PRO A 211 10.97 -1.88 -26.89
CA PRO A 211 9.53 -2.04 -27.02
C PRO A 211 9.18 -2.36 -28.47
N LYS A 212 8.56 -3.53 -28.68
CA LYS A 212 8.19 -4.09 -30.00
C LYS A 212 7.23 -3.19 -30.80
N ARG A 213 6.67 -2.15 -30.14
CA ARG A 213 6.07 -0.96 -30.76
C ARG A 213 7.01 0.23 -30.55
N GLY A 214 7.29 0.96 -31.63
CA GLY A 214 8.09 2.18 -31.56
C GLY A 214 7.39 3.32 -30.82
N TYR A 215 7.47 3.35 -29.49
CA TYR A 215 6.97 4.44 -28.63
C TYR A 215 7.81 5.73 -28.73
N HIS A 216 8.60 5.90 -29.79
CA HIS A 216 9.42 7.10 -30.02
C HIS A 216 8.59 8.39 -30.00
N SER A 217 7.36 8.37 -30.52
CA SER A 217 6.42 9.49 -30.44
C SER A 217 5.95 9.82 -29.02
N VAL A 218 6.05 8.89 -28.07
CA VAL A 218 5.78 9.13 -26.64
C VAL A 218 6.99 9.88 -26.05
N TYR A 219 8.21 9.37 -26.26
CA TYR A 219 9.43 10.02 -25.75
C TYR A 219 9.63 11.44 -26.31
N GLU A 220 9.39 11.67 -27.61
CA GLU A 220 9.48 13.02 -28.21
C GLU A 220 8.42 14.01 -27.70
N LYS A 221 7.29 13.51 -27.16
CA LYS A 221 6.31 14.34 -26.46
C LYS A 221 6.66 14.55 -24.99
N ALA A 222 7.25 13.55 -24.33
CA ALA A 222 7.69 13.65 -22.94
C ALA A 222 8.76 14.75 -22.76
N LYS A 223 9.65 14.93 -23.74
CA LYS A 223 10.59 16.05 -23.83
C LYS A 223 9.95 17.46 -23.88
N GLN A 224 8.62 17.55 -24.03
CA GLN A 224 7.87 18.81 -24.08
C GLN A 224 7.10 19.10 -22.77
N LEU A 225 7.22 18.23 -21.76
CA LEU A 225 6.68 18.47 -20.42
C LEU A 225 7.49 19.58 -19.72
N ASP A 226 6.79 20.43 -18.97
CA ASP A 226 7.44 21.41 -18.08
C ASP A 226 7.94 20.70 -16.83
N LEU A 227 9.14 20.12 -16.94
CA LEU A 227 9.85 19.45 -15.86
C LEU A 227 10.57 20.53 -15.04
N GLN A 228 9.88 21.06 -14.02
CA GLN A 228 10.49 21.96 -13.04
C GLN A 228 11.66 21.23 -12.36
N PRO A 229 12.89 21.76 -12.40
CA PRO A 229 13.96 21.26 -11.55
C PRO A 229 13.65 21.57 -10.09
N ASP A 230 13.58 20.55 -9.25
CA ASP A 230 13.87 20.73 -7.82
C ASP A 230 15.37 21.04 -7.64
N ASP A 231 15.76 21.50 -6.45
CA ASP A 231 17.10 22.04 -6.10
C ASP A 231 18.30 21.06 -6.23
N TYR A 232 18.14 19.92 -6.90
CA TYR A 232 19.12 18.83 -7.08
C TYR A 232 20.04 18.97 -8.31
N MET A 233 20.13 20.16 -8.90
CA MET A 233 20.90 20.41 -10.12
C MET A 233 22.41 20.52 -9.87
N ASP A 234 23.10 19.38 -9.92
CA ASP A 234 24.52 19.32 -10.29
C ASP A 234 24.67 19.50 -11.82
N ASP A 235 25.85 19.87 -12.31
CA ASP A 235 26.08 20.36 -13.69
C ASP A 235 25.84 19.31 -14.82
N ASP A 236 25.62 18.03 -14.51
CA ASP A 236 25.49 16.91 -15.46
C ASP A 236 24.01 16.43 -15.63
N PHE A 237 23.11 17.36 -15.95
CA PHE A 237 21.68 17.07 -16.20
C PHE A 237 21.44 16.40 -17.57
N GLU A 238 21.24 15.08 -17.61
CA GLU A 238 20.77 14.35 -18.79
C GLU A 238 19.35 13.77 -18.59
N ILE A 239 18.42 14.12 -19.48
CA ILE A 239 17.07 13.54 -19.50
C ILE A 239 17.11 12.20 -20.24
N GLU A 240 17.17 11.11 -19.48
CA GLU A 240 16.97 9.75 -19.99
C GLU A 240 15.51 9.28 -19.78
N PHE A 241 15.11 8.23 -20.51
CA PHE A 241 13.79 7.62 -20.40
C PHE A 241 13.91 6.10 -20.26
N ASP A 242 13.33 5.53 -19.20
CA ASP A 242 13.29 4.07 -18.98
C ASP A 242 11.88 3.52 -19.19
N PHE A 243 11.75 2.42 -19.94
CA PHE A 243 10.44 1.83 -20.26
C PHE A 243 10.00 0.85 -19.18
N THR A 244 8.98 1.23 -18.40
CA THR A 244 8.51 0.41 -17.26
C THR A 244 7.51 -0.67 -17.68
N GLY A 245 6.63 -0.39 -18.65
CA GLY A 245 5.70 -1.39 -19.18
C GLY A 245 4.45 -0.82 -19.87
N ALA A 246 3.75 -1.67 -20.60
CA ALA A 246 2.47 -1.34 -21.24
C ALA A 246 1.27 -1.95 -20.50
N SER A 247 0.08 -1.36 -20.67
CA SER A 247 -1.19 -1.92 -20.18
C SER A 247 -1.48 -3.30 -20.78
N ALA A 248 -2.43 -4.04 -20.19
CA ALA A 248 -2.75 -5.40 -20.62
C ALA A 248 -3.17 -5.51 -22.11
N ASP A 249 -3.83 -4.49 -22.64
CA ASP A 249 -4.21 -4.39 -24.07
C ASP A 249 -3.16 -3.64 -24.94
N GLY A 250 -2.09 -3.14 -24.32
CA GLY A 250 -1.07 -2.30 -24.94
C GLY A 250 -1.56 -0.94 -25.44
N SER A 251 -2.73 -0.46 -25.00
CA SER A 251 -3.27 0.86 -25.36
C SER A 251 -2.58 2.01 -24.62
N LYS A 252 -1.90 1.73 -23.50
CA LYS A 252 -1.19 2.71 -22.66
C LYS A 252 0.21 2.22 -22.29
N VAL A 253 1.05 3.15 -21.86
CA VAL A 253 2.43 2.92 -21.41
C VAL A 253 2.72 3.70 -20.13
N VAL A 254 3.51 3.11 -19.25
CA VAL A 254 4.22 3.81 -18.17
C VAL A 254 5.70 3.73 -18.48
N PHE A 255 6.35 4.88 -18.33
CA PHE A 255 7.79 5.05 -18.47
C PHE A 255 8.28 6.01 -17.40
N ALA A 256 9.57 5.94 -17.09
CA ALA A 256 10.23 6.80 -16.13
C ALA A 256 10.96 7.93 -16.88
N ILE A 257 11.01 9.12 -16.29
CA ILE A 257 11.83 10.24 -16.75
C ILE A 257 12.96 10.40 -15.75
N ILE A 258 14.19 10.10 -16.16
CA ILE A 258 15.37 10.28 -15.31
C ILE A 258 15.77 11.74 -15.41
N LEU A 259 15.83 12.42 -14.26
CA LEU A 259 16.24 13.83 -14.15
C LEU A 259 17.64 13.98 -13.59
N GLY A 260 18.19 12.92 -12.99
CA GLY A 260 19.56 12.89 -12.50
C GLY A 260 19.91 11.55 -11.87
N PHE A 261 21.21 11.29 -11.77
CA PHE A 261 21.76 10.17 -11.02
C PHE A 261 22.56 10.73 -9.85
N GLY A 262 22.02 10.59 -8.64
CA GLY A 262 22.77 10.79 -7.40
C GLY A 262 23.35 9.46 -6.94
N ASP A 263 23.08 9.11 -5.67
CA ASP A 263 23.22 7.73 -5.18
C ASP A 263 22.24 6.76 -5.89
N LEU A 264 21.10 7.28 -6.35
CA LEU A 264 20.03 6.56 -7.06
C LEU A 264 19.59 7.34 -8.32
N PRO A 265 18.93 6.69 -9.29
CA PRO A 265 18.20 7.39 -10.34
C PRO A 265 17.01 8.15 -9.72
N HIS A 266 16.85 9.41 -10.08
CA HIS A 266 15.78 10.28 -9.58
C HIS A 266 14.91 10.82 -10.70
N GLY A 267 13.66 11.12 -10.35
CA GLY A 267 12.68 11.72 -11.25
C GLY A 267 11.31 11.01 -11.26
N PRO A 268 10.33 11.54 -11.99
CA PRO A 268 8.97 11.06 -11.99
C PRO A 268 8.72 9.93 -13.00
N TYR A 269 7.74 9.08 -12.68
CA TYR A 269 7.05 8.26 -13.68
C TYR A 269 6.05 9.10 -14.49
N CYS A 270 5.71 8.62 -15.68
CA CYS A 270 4.73 9.21 -16.57
C CYS A 270 3.84 8.12 -17.16
N VAL A 271 2.54 8.40 -17.30
CA VAL A 271 1.59 7.55 -18.03
C VAL A 271 1.16 8.25 -19.32
N ALA A 272 0.99 7.50 -20.39
CA ALA A 272 0.40 8.01 -21.63
C ALA A 272 -0.37 6.91 -22.38
N ASN A 273 -1.24 7.31 -23.29
CA ASN A 273 -1.70 6.39 -24.34
C ASN A 273 -0.53 6.01 -25.25
N ALA A 274 -0.60 4.87 -25.93
CA ALA A 274 0.47 4.32 -26.77
C ALA A 274 0.80 5.19 -28.01
N ASP A 275 -0.07 6.13 -28.38
CA ASP A 275 0.17 7.17 -29.40
C ASP A 275 0.76 8.48 -28.82
N GLY A 276 1.02 8.49 -27.51
CA GLY A 276 1.47 9.64 -26.73
C GLY A 276 0.40 10.70 -26.51
N THR A 277 -0.89 10.39 -26.63
CA THR A 277 -1.98 11.28 -26.16
C THR A 277 -2.25 11.06 -24.67
N MET A 278 -2.96 12.00 -24.04
CA MET A 278 -3.33 11.94 -22.61
C MET A 278 -2.14 11.66 -21.69
N MET A 279 -0.98 12.26 -21.99
CA MET A 279 0.21 12.15 -21.18
C MET A 279 -0.01 12.85 -19.83
N GLN A 280 0.30 12.18 -18.73
CA GLN A 280 0.18 12.69 -17.36
C GLN A 280 1.43 12.33 -16.57
N LEU A 281 2.01 13.33 -15.90
CA LEU A 281 3.09 13.11 -14.95
C LEU A 281 2.53 12.44 -13.69
N LEU A 282 3.17 11.37 -13.22
CA LEU A 282 2.87 10.80 -11.91
C LEU A 282 3.67 11.60 -10.89
N GLU A 283 3.15 12.78 -10.54
CA GLU A 283 3.78 13.73 -9.61
C GLU A 283 4.15 13.09 -8.28
N ASN A 284 5.28 13.52 -7.70
CA ASN A 284 5.79 13.05 -6.42
C ASN A 284 6.06 11.52 -6.38
N THR A 285 6.45 10.95 -7.52
CA THR A 285 7.05 9.61 -7.63
C THR A 285 8.57 9.75 -7.84
N ASP A 286 9.34 8.74 -7.42
CA ASP A 286 10.80 8.70 -7.59
C ASP A 286 11.26 7.33 -8.13
N LEU A 287 12.23 7.32 -9.06
CA LEU A 287 12.78 6.09 -9.65
C LEU A 287 13.55 5.21 -8.64
N GLY A 288 14.12 5.81 -7.59
CA GLY A 288 14.85 5.11 -6.54
C GLY A 288 13.95 4.34 -5.57
N SER A 289 12.64 4.59 -5.58
CA SER A 289 11.67 3.83 -4.79
C SER A 289 11.57 2.38 -5.25
N ALA A 290 11.47 1.45 -4.29
CA ALA A 290 11.15 0.05 -4.55
C ALA A 290 9.72 -0.15 -5.14
N PHE A 291 8.85 0.85 -5.01
CA PHE A 291 7.42 0.80 -5.31
C PHE A 291 7.02 1.35 -6.70
N LYS A 292 7.81 1.00 -7.73
CA LYS A 292 7.54 1.29 -9.14
C LYS A 292 6.08 1.01 -9.54
N PRO A 293 5.43 1.85 -10.40
CA PRO A 293 4.03 1.67 -10.79
C PRO A 293 3.71 0.29 -11.37
N LEU A 294 2.51 -0.22 -11.08
CA LEU A 294 2.02 -1.52 -11.53
C LEU A 294 0.71 -1.38 -12.32
N TRP A 295 0.59 -2.14 -13.41
CA TRP A 295 -0.63 -2.18 -14.22
C TRP A 295 -1.72 -3.06 -13.60
N CYS A 296 -2.90 -2.47 -13.37
CA CYS A 296 -4.16 -3.13 -13.04
C CYS A 296 -5.13 -2.98 -14.22
N ASN A 297 -5.18 -3.99 -15.10
CA ASN A 297 -5.82 -3.89 -16.42
C ASN A 297 -5.25 -2.71 -17.23
N ASN A 298 -6.04 -1.63 -17.38
CA ASN A 298 -5.66 -0.39 -18.07
C ASN A 298 -5.47 0.81 -17.12
N ASN A 299 -5.43 0.57 -15.81
CA ASN A 299 -5.16 1.56 -14.77
C ASN A 299 -3.72 1.37 -14.26
N ALA A 300 -2.91 2.42 -14.20
CA ALA A 300 -1.61 2.35 -13.52
C ALA A 300 -1.81 2.67 -12.04
N VAL A 301 -1.41 1.77 -11.15
CA VAL A 301 -1.48 1.92 -9.68
C VAL A 301 -0.07 2.26 -9.18
N PHE A 302 0.05 3.27 -8.32
CA PHE A 302 1.35 3.78 -7.85
C PHE A 302 1.24 4.47 -6.49
N LEU A 303 2.36 4.55 -5.77
CA LEU A 303 2.49 5.42 -4.59
C LEU A 303 3.10 6.75 -5.01
N ARG A 304 2.64 7.86 -4.42
CA ARG A 304 3.33 9.16 -4.44
C ARG A 304 3.62 9.63 -3.02
N SER A 305 4.75 10.30 -2.82
CA SER A 305 5.23 10.76 -1.51
C SER A 305 5.49 12.26 -1.53
N TYR A 306 4.75 13.02 -0.73
CA TYR A 306 4.88 14.48 -0.65
C TYR A 306 4.82 14.95 0.81
N ASP A 307 5.51 16.05 1.12
CA ASP A 307 5.39 16.65 2.46
C ASP A 307 3.97 17.20 2.65
N SER A 308 3.37 16.89 3.79
CA SER A 308 2.14 17.59 4.18
C SER A 308 2.49 19.05 4.47
N GLU A 309 1.78 20.02 3.89
CA GLU A 309 2.05 21.47 4.03
C GLU A 309 1.89 22.05 5.46
N THR A 310 2.08 21.26 6.52
CA THR A 310 2.13 21.70 7.92
C THR A 310 3.47 22.35 8.26
N GLU A 311 3.60 23.59 7.78
CA GLU A 311 4.56 24.61 8.21
C GLU A 311 6.03 24.37 7.85
N LYS A 312 6.65 25.41 7.24
CA LYS A 312 8.10 25.52 7.07
C LYS A 312 8.82 25.38 8.41
N ARG A 313 9.33 24.18 8.71
CA ARG A 313 10.20 23.94 9.85
C ARG A 313 11.64 24.04 9.40
N GLU A 314 12.30 25.09 9.87
CA GLU A 314 13.75 25.20 9.84
C GLU A 314 14.35 23.99 10.58
N TRP A 315 14.83 23.00 9.83
CA TRP A 315 15.62 21.85 10.30
C TRP A 315 14.91 20.77 11.13
N GLY A 316 13.74 20.27 10.73
CA GLY A 316 13.24 19.01 11.34
C GLY A 316 11.92 18.43 10.83
N GLU A 317 11.98 17.14 10.45
CA GLU A 317 10.87 16.16 10.40
C GLU A 317 9.56 16.65 9.77
N GLY A 318 9.57 16.88 8.45
CA GLY A 318 8.34 16.95 7.65
C GLY A 318 7.60 15.61 7.66
N LYS A 319 6.26 15.64 7.77
CA LYS A 319 5.46 14.41 7.72
C LYS A 319 5.14 14.11 6.25
N TRP A 320 5.98 13.27 5.65
CA TRP A 320 5.70 12.67 4.35
C TRP A 320 4.36 11.92 4.37
N ILE A 321 3.46 12.30 3.46
CA ILE A 321 2.25 11.55 3.14
C ILE A 321 2.59 10.64 1.97
N ILE A 322 2.50 9.34 2.21
CA ILE A 322 2.51 8.33 1.14
C ILE A 322 1.05 8.08 0.74
N GLU A 323 0.67 8.47 -0.46
CA GLU A 323 -0.68 8.32 -1.02
C GLU A 323 -0.67 7.28 -2.14
N LEU A 324 -1.51 6.26 -2.02
CA LEU A 324 -1.75 5.27 -3.07
C LEU A 324 -2.78 5.84 -4.05
N CYS A 325 -2.43 5.82 -5.34
CA CYS A 325 -3.24 6.36 -6.42
C CYS A 325 -3.43 5.32 -7.53
N TYR A 326 -4.44 5.54 -8.38
CA TYR A 326 -4.52 4.92 -9.69
C TYR A 326 -4.83 5.94 -10.79
N THR A 327 -4.45 5.64 -12.03
CA THR A 327 -4.84 6.41 -13.21
C THR A 327 -6.09 5.81 -13.83
N ARG A 328 -7.10 6.59 -14.20
CA ARG A 328 -8.29 6.03 -14.88
C ARG A 328 -7.96 5.50 -16.28
N ALA A 329 -8.58 4.37 -16.62
CA ALA A 329 -8.42 3.72 -17.91
C ALA A 329 -8.90 4.55 -19.13
N ASP A 330 -9.82 5.51 -18.95
CA ASP A 330 -10.36 6.33 -20.05
C ASP A 330 -9.49 7.54 -20.37
N ASP A 331 -9.07 8.32 -19.36
CA ASP A 331 -8.42 9.62 -19.56
C ASP A 331 -7.07 9.82 -18.85
N ASN A 332 -6.56 8.79 -18.16
CA ASN A 332 -5.35 8.83 -17.32
C ASN A 332 -5.42 9.77 -16.11
N ALA A 333 -6.58 10.32 -15.74
CA ALA A 333 -6.69 11.17 -14.56
C ALA A 333 -6.29 10.40 -13.28
N ILE A 334 -5.53 11.07 -12.42
CA ILE A 334 -5.02 10.50 -11.17
C ILE A 334 -6.12 10.56 -10.09
N MET A 335 -6.45 9.41 -9.54
CA MET A 335 -7.47 9.21 -8.51
C MET A 335 -6.80 8.66 -7.24
N PRO A 336 -6.93 9.33 -6.07
CA PRO A 336 -6.40 8.82 -4.81
C PRO A 336 -7.27 7.65 -4.31
N ILE A 337 -6.61 6.62 -3.78
CA ILE A 337 -7.24 5.45 -3.13
C ILE A 337 -7.20 5.65 -1.61
N ASP A 338 -6.00 5.80 -1.04
CA ASP A 338 -5.81 5.94 0.40
C ASP A 338 -4.45 6.59 0.74
N ARG A 339 -4.30 7.06 1.98
CA ARG A 339 -3.09 7.71 2.54
C ARG A 339 -2.46 6.90 3.66
N ASP A 340 -1.19 7.18 3.93
CA ASP A 340 -0.36 6.44 4.89
C ASP A 340 -0.28 4.94 4.50
N VAL A 341 -0.08 4.67 3.21
CA VAL A 341 0.04 3.31 2.64
C VAL A 341 1.50 2.89 2.59
N ASP A 342 1.81 1.73 3.18
CA ASP A 342 3.19 1.25 3.34
C ASP A 342 3.66 0.29 2.23
N TYR A 343 2.71 -0.33 1.53
CA TYR A 343 2.94 -1.40 0.57
C TYR A 343 1.69 -1.62 -0.29
N TYR A 344 1.84 -1.99 -1.56
CA TYR A 344 0.73 -2.46 -2.40
C TYR A 344 1.14 -3.59 -3.35
N ALA A 345 0.16 -4.35 -3.80
CA ALA A 345 0.28 -5.40 -4.79
C ALA A 345 -0.90 -5.34 -5.77
N VAL A 346 -0.64 -5.71 -7.03
CA VAL A 346 -1.65 -5.76 -8.09
C VAL A 346 -1.68 -7.15 -8.70
N ARG A 347 -2.88 -7.66 -8.95
CA ARG A 347 -3.12 -8.90 -9.67
C ARG A 347 -2.82 -8.70 -11.16
N LYS A 348 -1.78 -9.37 -11.66
CA LYS A 348 -1.33 -9.26 -13.06
C LYS A 348 -2.29 -9.85 -14.08
N ILE A 349 -3.01 -10.92 -13.71
CA ILE A 349 -3.90 -11.69 -14.58
C ILE A 349 -5.13 -12.04 -13.75
N HIS A 350 -6.34 -11.73 -14.22
CA HIS A 350 -7.55 -12.28 -13.61
C HIS A 350 -7.58 -13.80 -13.85
N PRO A 351 -7.78 -14.63 -12.80
CA PRO A 351 -7.96 -16.06 -13.00
C PRO A 351 -9.17 -16.26 -13.93
N MET A 352 -8.97 -17.00 -15.03
CA MET A 352 -10.09 -17.38 -15.89
C MET A 352 -11.04 -18.27 -15.09
N GLN A 353 -12.33 -17.93 -15.11
CA GLN A 353 -13.41 -18.69 -14.47
C GLN A 353 -13.62 -20.06 -15.14
#